data_AF-A0A0M0HVM0-F1
#
_entry.id   AF-A0A0M0HVM0-F1
#
_cell.length_a   1.000
_cell.length_b   1.000
_cell.length_c   1.000
_cell.angle_alpha   90.00
_cell.angle_beta   90.00
_cell.angle_gamma   90.00
#
_symmetry.space_group_name_H-M   'P 1'
#
loop_
_entity.id
_entity.type
_entity.pdbx_description
1 polymer ?
#
loop_
_entity_poly.entity_id
_entity_poly.type
_entity_poly.pdbx_seq_one_letter_code
_entity_poly.pdbx_strand_id
1 'polypeptide(L)'
;MKYLSLSLMMFISSAYAAELELQCGANTDLNPNNRFSHDVISTDIGDYKVVNDATTGLQWSYCFVGQTYDSLQDACLEVPTVPYELSDDSFYANIRQVTMDAVESANQQLGSIEHRWRLPSVKELVGIYNDQCVPGNYPVFSYDINVSQQEIEALSNTPYSTDETMIGYHTAIYARQKGEIYQNITVTSDTAMLDSNYIHYYTVNFRGWGSLLNQMRRTSGMLRLVRDIPQE
;
A
#
# COMPACT_ATOMS: atom_id res chain seq x y z
N MET A 1 -36.52 -0.19 -55.77
CA MET A 1 -36.44 0.45 -54.43
C MET A 1 -35.32 -0.23 -53.66
N LYS A 2 -34.25 0.51 -53.36
CA LYS A 2 -33.07 0.03 -52.63
C LYS A 2 -33.35 0.21 -51.13
N TYR A 3 -33.27 -0.86 -50.34
CA TYR A 3 -33.26 -0.75 -48.88
C TYR A 3 -31.81 -0.61 -48.42
N LEU A 4 -31.49 0.56 -47.87
CA LEU A 4 -30.21 0.87 -47.26
C LEU A 4 -30.23 0.28 -45.84
N SER A 5 -29.36 -0.71 -45.59
CA SER A 5 -29.13 -1.24 -44.25
C SER A 5 -28.22 -0.27 -43.50
N LEU A 6 -28.72 0.33 -42.42
CA LEU A 6 -27.94 1.21 -41.55
C LEU A 6 -27.40 0.37 -40.39
N SER A 7 -26.16 -0.09 -40.51
CA SER A 7 -25.45 -0.77 -39.42
C SER A 7 -24.99 0.26 -38.38
N LEU A 8 -25.62 0.24 -37.22
CA LEU A 8 -25.24 1.02 -36.05
C LEU A 8 -23.98 0.39 -35.42
N MET A 9 -22.80 0.94 -35.70
CA MET A 9 -21.58 0.58 -34.99
C MET A 9 -21.63 1.19 -33.59
N MET A 10 -21.80 0.32 -32.60
CA MET A 10 -21.71 0.67 -31.19
C MET A 10 -20.22 0.79 -30.84
N PHE A 11 -19.72 2.02 -30.72
CA PHE A 11 -18.39 2.27 -30.17
C PHE A 11 -18.47 2.08 -28.66
N ILE A 12 -17.95 0.96 -28.17
CA ILE A 12 -17.71 0.74 -26.75
C ILE A 12 -16.46 1.54 -26.41
N SER A 13 -16.63 2.74 -25.84
CA SER A 13 -15.54 3.44 -25.17
C SER A 13 -15.26 2.69 -23.87
N SER A 14 -14.25 1.83 -23.86
CA SER A 14 -13.66 1.33 -22.62
C SER A 14 -13.14 2.54 -21.85
N ALA A 15 -13.77 2.83 -20.70
CA ALA A 15 -13.21 3.71 -19.70
C ALA A 15 -11.98 2.99 -19.14
N TYR A 16 -10.81 3.27 -19.72
CA TYR A 16 -9.55 2.85 -19.12
C TYR A 16 -9.46 3.55 -17.77
N ALA A 17 -9.44 2.75 -16.70
CA ALA A 17 -8.94 3.23 -15.42
C ALA A 17 -7.51 3.73 -15.68
N ALA A 18 -7.23 4.99 -15.35
CA ALA A 18 -5.87 5.49 -15.42
C ALA A 18 -5.06 4.77 -14.35
N GLU A 19 -4.29 3.75 -14.75
CA GLU A 19 -3.28 3.13 -13.91
C GLU A 19 -2.20 4.18 -13.59
N LEU A 20 -1.70 4.16 -12.36
CA LEU A 20 -0.62 5.04 -11.95
C LEU A 20 0.68 4.57 -12.61
N GLU A 21 0.99 5.08 -13.80
CA GLU A 21 2.18 4.68 -14.54
C GLU A 21 3.46 5.17 -13.84
N LEU A 22 4.43 4.29 -13.62
CA LEU A 22 5.75 4.65 -13.09
C LEU A 22 6.51 5.52 -14.08
N GLN A 23 6.84 6.73 -13.65
CA GLN A 23 7.61 7.70 -14.41
C GLN A 23 8.90 8.02 -13.67
N CYS A 24 10.04 7.73 -14.28
CA CYS A 24 11.34 8.04 -13.71
C CYS A 24 12.10 9.04 -14.60
N GLY A 25 12.98 9.82 -13.97
CA GLY A 25 13.90 10.71 -14.64
C GLY A 25 14.77 10.01 -15.70
N ALA A 26 15.26 10.79 -16.66
CA ALA A 26 16.20 10.26 -17.66
C ALA A 26 17.50 9.79 -16.97
N ASN A 27 17.95 8.59 -17.30
CA ASN A 27 19.14 7.94 -16.72
C ASN A 27 19.02 7.56 -15.23
N THR A 28 17.80 7.52 -14.67
CA THR A 28 17.61 6.94 -13.33
C THR A 28 18.09 5.48 -13.33
N ASP A 29 18.98 5.15 -12.40
CA ASP A 29 19.36 3.77 -12.14
C ASP A 29 18.21 3.07 -11.39
N LEU A 30 17.53 2.17 -12.10
CA LEU A 30 16.34 1.47 -11.59
C LEU A 30 16.69 0.28 -10.68
N ASN A 31 17.97 -0.13 -10.65
CA ASN A 31 18.47 -1.15 -9.73
C ASN A 31 19.98 -0.94 -9.48
N PRO A 32 20.35 0.06 -8.67
CA PRO A 32 21.73 0.48 -8.53
C PRO A 32 22.64 -0.64 -8.01
N ASN A 33 23.71 -0.91 -8.75
CA ASN A 33 24.67 -1.99 -8.48
C ASN A 33 24.03 -3.39 -8.38
N ASN A 34 22.91 -3.64 -9.07
CA ASN A 34 22.12 -4.87 -8.93
C ASN A 34 21.72 -5.15 -7.46
N ARG A 35 21.42 -4.10 -6.70
CA ARG A 35 21.07 -4.16 -5.27
C ARG A 35 19.88 -5.08 -4.99
N PHE A 36 18.87 -5.06 -5.85
CA PHE A 36 17.63 -5.78 -5.65
C PHE A 36 17.53 -7.03 -6.53
N SER A 37 17.05 -8.12 -5.96
CA SER A 37 16.63 -9.33 -6.68
C SER A 37 15.25 -9.78 -6.22
N HIS A 38 14.60 -10.63 -7.02
CA HIS A 38 13.30 -11.21 -6.70
C HIS A 38 13.42 -12.71 -6.48
N ASP A 39 12.66 -13.22 -5.51
CA ASP A 39 12.38 -14.64 -5.35
C ASP A 39 10.87 -14.86 -5.20
N VAL A 40 10.43 -16.10 -5.37
CA VAL A 40 9.07 -16.53 -5.07
C VAL A 40 9.13 -17.63 -4.01
N ILE A 41 8.41 -17.41 -2.91
CA ILE A 41 8.26 -18.37 -1.82
C ILE A 41 6.89 -19.00 -1.97
N SER A 42 6.85 -20.29 -2.31
CA SER A 42 5.59 -21.03 -2.32
C SER A 42 5.15 -21.37 -0.90
N THR A 43 3.92 -21.02 -0.55
CA THR A 43 3.28 -21.39 0.72
C THR A 43 2.02 -22.21 0.44
N ASP A 44 1.52 -22.90 1.46
CA ASP A 44 0.31 -23.72 1.36
C ASP A 44 -0.95 -22.92 0.97
N ILE A 45 -0.92 -21.60 1.13
CA ILE A 45 -2.07 -20.72 0.87
C ILE A 45 -1.77 -19.66 -0.21
N GLY A 46 -0.66 -19.81 -0.94
CA GLY A 46 -0.33 -18.97 -2.10
C GLY A 46 1.16 -18.62 -2.21
N ASP A 47 1.59 -18.20 -3.39
CA ASP A 47 2.95 -17.75 -3.62
C ASP A 47 3.17 -16.33 -3.08
N TYR A 48 4.34 -16.08 -2.50
CA TYR A 48 4.83 -14.75 -2.17
C TYR A 48 5.99 -14.36 -3.07
N LYS A 49 5.82 -13.32 -3.88
CA LYS A 49 6.98 -12.62 -4.44
C LYS A 49 7.62 -11.74 -3.38
N VAL A 50 8.94 -11.82 -3.28
CA VAL A 50 9.74 -11.04 -2.33
C VAL A 50 10.87 -10.31 -3.06
N VAL A 51 11.32 -9.20 -2.47
CA VAL A 51 12.44 -8.40 -2.97
C VAL A 51 13.60 -8.49 -2.00
N ASN A 52 14.70 -9.12 -2.38
CA ASN A 52 15.92 -9.15 -1.57
C ASN A 52 16.73 -7.88 -1.83
N ASP A 53 17.14 -7.21 -0.77
CA ASP A 53 18.03 -6.06 -0.80
C ASP A 53 19.42 -6.47 -0.31
N ALA A 54 20.33 -6.71 -1.26
CA ALA A 54 21.69 -7.16 -0.98
C ALA A 54 22.53 -6.12 -0.20
N THR A 55 22.13 -4.83 -0.20
CA THR A 55 22.85 -3.78 0.53
C THR A 55 22.53 -3.81 2.02
N THR A 56 21.27 -4.09 2.38
CA THR A 56 20.81 -4.06 3.77
C THR A 56 20.70 -5.44 4.41
N GLY A 57 20.71 -6.51 3.61
CA GLY A 57 20.45 -7.86 4.09
C GLY A 57 18.97 -8.12 4.40
N LEU A 58 18.08 -7.24 3.92
CA LEU A 58 16.65 -7.31 4.17
C LEU A 58 15.91 -7.91 2.99
N GLN A 59 14.86 -8.67 3.29
CA GLN A 59 13.88 -9.15 2.33
C GLN A 59 12.56 -8.44 2.56
N TRP A 60 11.97 -7.93 1.49
CA TRP A 60 10.76 -7.13 1.50
C TRP A 60 9.60 -7.87 0.84
N SER A 61 8.37 -7.61 1.30
CA SER A 61 7.18 -8.02 0.56
C SER A 61 7.09 -7.25 -0.77
N TYR A 62 6.87 -7.97 -1.87
CA TYR A 62 6.65 -7.35 -3.18
C TYR A 62 5.30 -6.62 -3.23
N CYS A 63 4.23 -7.29 -2.82
CA CYS A 63 2.90 -6.72 -2.66
C CYS A 63 2.72 -6.05 -1.29
N PHE A 64 1.74 -5.14 -1.20
CA PHE A 64 1.27 -4.67 0.10
C PHE A 64 0.41 -5.73 0.80
N VAL A 65 0.28 -5.66 2.12
CA VAL A 65 -0.64 -6.54 2.86
C VAL A 65 -2.08 -6.32 2.42
N GLY A 66 -2.84 -7.41 2.28
CA GLY A 66 -4.20 -7.41 1.73
C GLY A 66 -4.25 -7.64 0.22
N GLN A 67 -3.10 -7.73 -0.44
CA GLN A 67 -2.98 -8.13 -1.83
C GLN A 67 -2.39 -9.53 -1.96
N THR A 68 -2.76 -10.19 -3.06
CA THR A 68 -2.25 -11.51 -3.42
C THR A 68 -1.38 -11.41 -4.67
N TYR A 69 -0.22 -12.07 -4.68
CA TYR A 69 0.63 -12.12 -5.87
C TYR A 69 0.11 -13.17 -6.88
N ASP A 70 -0.09 -12.76 -8.13
CA ASP A 70 -0.40 -13.64 -9.25
C ASP A 70 0.84 -13.86 -10.12
N SER A 71 1.37 -15.07 -10.09
CA SER A 71 2.56 -15.45 -10.85
C SER A 71 2.34 -15.52 -12.36
N LEU A 72 1.10 -15.61 -12.84
CA LEU A 72 0.79 -15.62 -14.27
C LEU A 72 0.83 -14.21 -14.88
N GLN A 73 0.44 -13.20 -14.08
CA GLN A 73 0.42 -11.80 -14.49
C GLN A 73 1.63 -11.00 -13.99
N ASP A 74 2.43 -11.59 -13.11
CA ASP A 74 3.51 -10.93 -12.36
C ASP A 74 3.03 -9.66 -11.61
N ALA A 75 1.81 -9.74 -11.07
CA ALA A 75 1.07 -8.59 -10.54
C ALA A 75 0.54 -8.84 -9.12
N CYS A 76 0.29 -7.76 -8.40
CA CYS A 76 -0.41 -7.79 -7.12
C CYS A 76 -1.90 -7.53 -7.38
N LEU A 77 -2.75 -8.49 -7.05
CA LEU A 77 -4.20 -8.38 -7.18
C LEU A 77 -4.79 -7.78 -5.90
N GLU A 78 -6.05 -7.33 -5.99
CA GLU A 78 -6.82 -6.77 -4.86
C GLU A 78 -6.29 -5.44 -4.33
N VAL A 79 -7.03 -4.83 -3.42
CA VAL A 79 -6.73 -3.51 -2.86
C VAL A 79 -5.94 -3.66 -1.56
N PRO A 80 -4.83 -2.92 -1.35
CA PRO A 80 -4.09 -2.94 -0.10
C PRO A 80 -4.96 -2.60 1.11
N THR A 81 -4.73 -3.35 2.20
CA THR A 81 -5.32 -3.05 3.50
C THR A 81 -4.76 -1.74 4.05
N VAL A 82 -5.66 -0.90 4.55
CA VAL A 82 -5.35 0.27 5.37
C VAL A 82 -5.94 0.00 6.75
N PRO A 83 -5.14 -0.44 7.75
CA PRO A 83 -5.65 -0.85 9.05
C PRO A 83 -6.40 0.27 9.79
N TYR A 84 -7.69 0.08 10.06
CA TYR A 84 -8.48 1.03 10.83
C TYR A 84 -9.73 0.33 11.36
N GLU A 85 -9.93 0.39 12.68
CA GLU A 85 -11.10 -0.18 13.34
C GLU A 85 -11.59 0.81 14.38
N LEU A 86 -12.88 1.14 14.36
CA LEU A 86 -13.52 1.89 15.42
C LEU A 86 -14.00 0.91 16.49
N SER A 87 -13.82 1.25 17.76
CA SER A 87 -14.43 0.50 18.86
C SER A 87 -15.56 1.32 19.48
N ASP A 88 -16.66 0.65 19.84
CA ASP A 88 -17.83 1.30 20.47
C ASP A 88 -17.48 1.91 21.84
N ASP A 89 -16.45 1.38 22.50
CA ASP A 89 -16.01 1.78 23.84
C ASP A 89 -14.94 2.88 23.86
N SER A 90 -14.45 3.34 22.70
CA SER A 90 -13.44 4.41 22.64
C SER A 90 -13.66 5.40 21.50
N PHE A 91 -13.43 6.68 21.77
CA PHE A 91 -13.55 7.77 20.79
C PHE A 91 -12.44 7.75 19.70
N TYR A 92 -11.61 6.70 19.64
CA TYR A 92 -10.41 6.63 18.78
C TYR A 92 -10.29 5.25 18.12
N ALA A 93 -9.88 5.21 16.85
CA ALA A 93 -9.75 3.95 16.11
C ALA A 93 -8.58 3.10 16.62
N ASN A 94 -8.69 1.80 16.83
CA ASN A 94 -7.59 0.96 17.31
C ASN A 94 -6.57 0.57 16.21
N ILE A 95 -5.93 1.55 15.57
CA ILE A 95 -5.01 1.34 14.43
C ILE A 95 -3.86 0.41 14.80
N ARG A 96 -3.28 0.56 16.00
CA ARG A 96 -2.18 -0.28 16.46
C ARG A 96 -2.55 -1.76 16.46
N GLN A 97 -3.68 -2.12 17.08
CA GLN A 97 -4.07 -3.52 17.19
C GLN A 97 -4.32 -4.12 15.81
N VAL A 98 -5.14 -3.46 14.98
CA VAL A 98 -5.48 -3.95 13.63
C VAL A 98 -4.24 -4.05 12.74
N THR A 99 -3.28 -3.13 12.89
CA THR A 99 -2.00 -3.21 12.16
C THR A 99 -1.22 -4.46 12.57
N MET A 100 -1.09 -4.72 13.86
CA MET A 100 -0.36 -5.89 14.35
C MET A 100 -1.07 -7.20 14.02
N ASP A 101 -2.41 -7.21 14.03
CA ASP A 101 -3.20 -8.37 13.60
C ASP A 101 -2.97 -8.68 12.12
N ALA A 102 -2.92 -7.65 11.26
CA ALA A 102 -2.59 -7.82 9.85
C ALA A 102 -1.17 -8.35 9.62
N VAL A 103 -0.18 -7.91 10.42
CA VAL A 103 1.19 -8.44 10.39
C VAL A 103 1.22 -9.90 10.84
N GLU A 104 0.46 -10.26 11.88
CA GLU A 104 0.38 -11.64 12.35
C GLU A 104 -0.29 -12.56 11.32
N SER A 105 -1.35 -12.11 10.63
CA SER A 105 -1.96 -12.86 9.53
C SER A 105 -0.96 -13.11 8.38
N ALA A 106 -0.15 -12.11 8.01
CA ALA A 106 0.89 -12.29 7.00
C ALA A 106 1.99 -13.28 7.47
N ASN A 107 2.32 -13.29 8.77
CA ASN A 107 3.24 -14.26 9.34
C ASN A 107 2.69 -15.69 9.36
N GLN A 108 1.40 -15.85 9.63
CA GLN A 108 0.72 -17.15 9.55
C GLN A 108 0.77 -17.70 8.13
N GLN A 109 0.54 -16.84 7.13
CA GLN A 109 0.67 -17.22 5.72
C GLN A 109 2.10 -17.61 5.33
N LEU A 110 3.10 -16.86 5.81
CA LEU A 110 4.50 -17.15 5.55
C LEU A 110 4.95 -18.52 6.12
N GLY A 111 4.33 -19.00 7.20
CA GLY A 111 4.57 -20.32 7.78
C GLY A 111 5.93 -20.51 8.46
N SER A 112 6.75 -19.46 8.57
CA SER A 112 8.08 -19.49 9.21
C SER A 112 8.11 -18.69 10.51
N ILE A 113 8.64 -19.29 11.58
CA ILE A 113 8.77 -18.64 12.89
C ILE A 113 10.11 -17.92 13.10
N GLU A 114 11.16 -18.29 12.36
CA GLU A 114 12.51 -17.76 12.57
C GLU A 114 12.74 -16.43 11.84
N HIS A 115 12.11 -16.26 10.68
CA HIS A 115 12.21 -15.05 9.86
C HIS A 115 10.82 -14.44 9.63
N ARG A 116 10.23 -13.94 10.72
CA ARG A 116 8.91 -13.31 10.69
C ARG A 116 8.96 -11.95 10.01
N TRP A 117 7.92 -11.66 9.24
CA TRP A 117 7.59 -10.32 8.81
C TRP A 117 7.41 -9.38 10.01
N ARG A 118 7.90 -8.16 9.82
CA ARG A 118 7.66 -7.01 10.70
C ARG A 118 7.35 -5.77 9.86
N LEU A 119 6.87 -4.74 10.53
CA LEU A 119 6.86 -3.39 9.96
C LEU A 119 8.31 -2.91 9.77
N PRO A 120 8.59 -2.17 8.69
CA PRO A 120 9.88 -1.53 8.47
C PRO A 120 10.01 -0.28 9.33
N SER A 121 11.23 0.06 9.74
CA SER A 121 11.52 1.36 10.31
C SER A 121 11.43 2.47 9.27
N VAL A 122 11.29 3.71 9.73
CA VAL A 122 11.31 4.89 8.86
C VAL A 122 12.58 4.93 8.00
N LYS A 123 13.73 4.55 8.55
CA LYS A 123 15.01 4.53 7.81
C LYS A 123 15.01 3.49 6.70
N GLU A 124 14.45 2.31 6.95
CA GLU A 124 14.35 1.25 5.95
C GLU A 124 13.42 1.66 4.81
N LEU A 125 12.26 2.26 5.12
CA LEU A 125 11.34 2.80 4.11
C LEU A 125 11.98 3.89 3.26
N VAL A 126 12.67 4.85 3.89
CA VAL A 126 13.43 5.88 3.16
C VAL A 126 14.55 5.26 2.31
N GLY A 127 15.15 4.16 2.77
CA GLY A 127 16.20 3.44 2.04
C GLY A 127 15.75 2.75 0.75
N ILE A 128 14.44 2.53 0.58
CA ILE A 128 13.84 2.00 -0.66
C ILE A 128 13.07 3.06 -1.46
N TYR A 129 13.07 4.31 -1.01
CA TYR A 129 12.51 5.42 -1.75
C TYR A 129 13.42 5.79 -2.93
N ASN A 130 12.83 6.00 -4.10
CA ASN A 130 13.51 6.52 -5.28
C ASN A 130 12.98 7.92 -5.61
N ASP A 131 13.76 8.95 -5.29
CA ASP A 131 13.38 10.35 -5.47
C ASP A 131 13.36 10.80 -6.94
N GLN A 132 13.87 9.97 -7.84
CA GLN A 132 13.84 10.22 -9.28
C GLN A 132 12.60 9.63 -9.96
N CYS A 133 11.68 9.00 -9.20
CA CYS A 133 10.51 8.32 -9.75
C CYS A 133 9.18 8.85 -9.16
N VAL A 134 8.11 8.67 -9.92
CA VAL A 134 6.71 8.91 -9.55
C VAL A 134 5.89 7.70 -9.96
N PRO A 135 5.34 6.91 -9.02
CA PRO A 135 5.59 6.99 -7.59
C PRO A 135 7.07 6.78 -7.22
N GLY A 136 7.47 7.27 -6.05
CA GLY A 136 8.85 7.26 -5.55
C GLY A 136 9.36 5.87 -5.12
N ASN A 137 9.11 4.85 -5.93
CA ASN A 137 9.53 3.47 -5.74
C ASN A 137 10.55 3.08 -6.82
N TYR A 138 11.45 2.15 -6.48
CA TYR A 138 12.13 1.38 -7.50
C TYR A 138 11.14 0.42 -8.18
N PRO A 139 11.23 0.17 -9.50
CA PRO A 139 10.29 -0.71 -10.22
C PRO A 139 10.33 -2.16 -9.76
N VAL A 140 11.32 -2.54 -8.94
CA VAL A 140 11.39 -3.86 -8.29
C VAL A 140 10.32 -4.03 -7.20
N PHE A 141 9.69 -2.96 -6.72
CA PHE A 141 8.57 -3.02 -5.81
C PHE A 141 7.27 -2.75 -6.57
N SER A 142 6.22 -3.54 -6.29
CA SER A 142 4.89 -3.20 -6.79
C SER A 142 4.43 -1.88 -6.18
N TYR A 143 3.88 -1.00 -7.01
CA TYR A 143 3.21 0.23 -6.57
C TYR A 143 1.71 0.21 -6.86
N ASP A 144 1.21 -0.91 -7.39
CA ASP A 144 -0.19 -1.08 -7.78
C ASP A 144 -1.06 -1.23 -6.54
N ILE A 145 -2.00 -0.29 -6.37
CA ILE A 145 -2.96 -0.32 -5.27
C ILE A 145 -4.35 -0.77 -5.72
N ASN A 146 -4.57 -0.96 -7.03
CA ASN A 146 -5.84 -1.40 -7.63
C ASN A 146 -7.07 -0.58 -7.21
N VAL A 147 -6.89 0.72 -6.99
CA VAL A 147 -7.97 1.69 -6.74
C VAL A 147 -7.96 2.73 -7.84
N SER A 148 -9.12 2.98 -8.47
CA SER A 148 -9.22 3.98 -9.52
C SER A 148 -9.12 5.41 -8.97
N GLN A 149 -8.67 6.34 -9.82
CA GLN A 149 -8.62 7.76 -9.46
C GLN A 149 -10.00 8.31 -9.04
N GLN A 150 -11.08 7.82 -9.65
CA GLN A 150 -12.44 8.21 -9.28
C GLN A 150 -12.82 7.74 -7.87
N GLU A 151 -12.43 6.52 -7.49
CA GLU A 151 -12.65 6.00 -6.13
C GLU A 151 -11.81 6.75 -5.09
N ILE A 152 -10.56 7.08 -5.41
CA ILE A 152 -9.70 7.93 -4.56
C ILE A 152 -10.38 9.29 -4.35
N GLU A 153 -10.85 9.93 -5.41
CA GLU A 153 -11.56 11.21 -5.33
C GLU A 153 -12.87 11.12 -4.54
N ALA A 154 -13.63 10.03 -4.71
CA ALA A 154 -14.86 9.81 -3.95
C ALA A 154 -14.56 9.67 -2.45
N LEU A 155 -13.52 8.93 -2.08
CA LEU A 155 -13.06 8.79 -0.70
C LEU A 155 -12.62 10.14 -0.11
N SER A 156 -11.72 10.86 -0.79
CA SER A 156 -11.22 12.16 -0.34
C SER A 156 -12.31 13.23 -0.20
N ASN A 157 -13.37 13.14 -1.02
CA ASN A 157 -14.50 14.05 -0.99
C ASN A 157 -15.69 13.55 -0.14
N THR A 158 -15.51 12.48 0.65
CA THR A 158 -16.56 11.98 1.55
C THR A 158 -17.09 13.13 2.42
N PRO A 159 -18.41 13.45 2.36
CA PRO A 159 -18.99 14.51 3.17
C PRO A 159 -18.79 14.22 4.66
N TYR A 160 -18.64 15.28 5.45
CA TYR A 160 -18.71 15.12 6.90
C TYR A 160 -20.07 14.52 7.28
N SER A 161 -20.05 13.62 8.26
CA SER A 161 -21.25 13.00 8.77
C SER A 161 -22.21 14.05 9.34
N THR A 162 -23.48 13.98 8.93
CA THR A 162 -24.58 14.69 9.58
C THR A 162 -25.19 13.89 10.72
N ASP A 163 -24.79 12.62 10.87
CA ASP A 163 -25.10 11.81 12.04
C ASP A 163 -24.30 12.37 13.23
N GLU A 164 -25.03 12.76 14.29
CA GLU A 164 -24.47 13.24 15.56
C GLU A 164 -23.75 12.13 16.34
N THR A 165 -23.78 10.88 15.86
CA THR A 165 -22.96 9.82 16.41
C THR A 165 -21.47 10.02 16.10
N MET A 166 -20.64 9.74 17.10
CA MET A 166 -19.19 9.73 16.94
C MET A 166 -18.74 8.70 15.89
N ILE A 167 -19.46 7.58 15.75
CA ILE A 167 -19.15 6.54 14.76
C ILE A 167 -19.30 7.09 13.34
N GLY A 168 -20.41 7.77 13.05
CA GLY A 168 -20.63 8.40 11.74
C GLY A 168 -19.55 9.42 11.41
N TYR A 169 -19.23 10.32 12.35
CA TYR A 169 -18.16 11.31 12.18
C TYR A 169 -16.81 10.66 11.87
N HIS A 170 -16.39 9.67 12.67
CA HIS A 170 -15.09 9.02 12.49
C HIS A 170 -15.02 8.16 11.23
N THR A 171 -16.13 7.54 10.82
CA THR A 171 -16.22 6.79 9.55
C THR A 171 -15.98 7.72 8.35
N ALA A 172 -16.62 8.89 8.34
CA ALA A 172 -16.40 9.89 7.29
C ALA A 172 -14.96 10.41 7.28
N ILE A 173 -14.37 10.69 8.45
CA ILE A 173 -12.96 11.08 8.57
C ILE A 173 -12.04 9.99 8.03
N TYR A 174 -12.28 8.73 8.40
CA TYR A 174 -11.47 7.62 7.92
C TYR A 174 -11.54 7.46 6.41
N ALA A 175 -12.72 7.55 5.80
CA ALA A 175 -12.86 7.47 4.34
C ALA A 175 -11.99 8.54 3.64
N ARG A 176 -12.01 9.78 4.13
CA ARG A 176 -11.16 10.86 3.61
C ARG A 176 -9.67 10.55 3.76
N GLN A 177 -9.26 10.10 4.95
CA GLN A 177 -7.88 9.70 5.23
C GLN A 177 -7.43 8.54 4.34
N LYS A 178 -8.30 7.56 4.10
CA LYS A 178 -8.03 6.42 3.21
C LYS A 178 -7.79 6.88 1.77
N GLY A 179 -8.60 7.83 1.29
CA GLY A 179 -8.38 8.50 0.00
C GLY A 179 -7.01 9.18 -0.07
N GLU A 180 -6.62 9.94 0.97
CA GLU A 180 -5.30 10.57 1.05
C GLU A 180 -4.15 9.54 1.09
N ILE A 181 -4.32 8.41 1.80
CA ILE A 181 -3.34 7.32 1.89
C ILE A 181 -3.11 6.69 0.52
N TYR A 182 -4.17 6.39 -0.21
CA TYR A 182 -4.07 5.84 -1.57
C TYR A 182 -3.48 6.84 -2.55
N GLN A 183 -3.93 8.09 -2.51
CA GLN A 183 -3.39 9.15 -3.35
C GLN A 183 -1.88 9.35 -3.15
N ASN A 184 -1.41 9.22 -1.91
CA ASN A 184 -0.02 9.50 -1.57
C ASN A 184 0.87 8.25 -1.48
N ILE A 185 0.30 7.05 -1.68
CA ILE A 185 0.94 5.76 -1.42
C ILE A 185 1.64 5.79 -0.04
N THR A 186 0.85 6.10 0.98
CA THR A 186 1.36 6.27 2.35
C THR A 186 1.58 4.91 2.99
N VAL A 187 2.82 4.63 3.43
CA VAL A 187 3.24 3.33 4.00
C VAL A 187 3.57 3.47 5.48
N THR A 188 3.06 2.55 6.30
CA THR A 188 3.25 2.51 7.76
C THR A 188 4.65 2.02 8.14
N SER A 189 5.28 2.70 9.11
CA SER A 189 6.52 2.25 9.74
C SER A 189 6.29 1.59 11.11
N ASP A 190 7.33 1.01 11.70
CA ASP A 190 7.33 0.45 13.06
C ASP A 190 7.32 1.51 14.18
N THR A 191 7.57 2.78 13.82
CA THR A 191 7.86 3.81 14.80
C THR A 191 6.54 4.37 15.33
N ALA A 192 6.17 3.89 16.51
CA ALA A 192 4.95 4.27 17.20
C ALA A 192 5.12 5.58 18.01
N MET A 193 4.10 6.43 17.99
CA MET A 193 4.00 7.63 18.82
C MET A 193 2.77 7.58 19.71
N LEU A 194 2.94 8.01 20.96
CA LEU A 194 1.84 8.23 21.90
C LEU A 194 1.40 9.71 21.83
N ASP A 195 0.16 9.95 21.45
CA ASP A 195 -0.51 11.25 21.55
C ASP A 195 -1.80 11.10 22.34
N SER A 196 -1.92 11.76 23.49
CA SER A 196 -3.18 11.86 24.26
C SER A 196 -3.87 10.50 24.53
N ASN A 197 -3.07 9.49 24.88
CA ASN A 197 -3.44 8.07 25.11
C ASN A 197 -3.65 7.21 23.86
N TYR A 198 -3.28 7.73 22.69
CA TYR A 198 -3.44 7.06 21.42
C TYR A 198 -2.10 6.69 20.79
N ILE A 199 -1.95 5.45 20.34
CA ILE A 199 -0.75 5.00 19.62
C ILE A 199 -1.02 4.98 18.13
N HIS A 200 -0.22 5.74 17.38
CA HIS A 200 -0.20 5.75 15.92
C HIS A 200 1.24 5.55 15.41
N TYR A 201 1.41 5.36 14.11
CA TYR A 201 2.71 5.15 13.49
C TYR A 201 3.15 6.36 12.67
N TYR A 202 4.47 6.57 12.55
CA TYR A 202 4.98 7.39 11.46
C TYR A 202 4.74 6.69 10.12
N THR A 203 4.50 7.49 9.10
CA THR A 203 4.29 7.01 7.74
C THR A 203 5.21 7.69 6.75
N VAL A 204 5.49 7.00 5.65
CA VAL A 204 6.29 7.50 4.53
C VAL A 204 5.43 7.59 3.28
N ASN A 205 5.45 8.75 2.60
CA ASN A 205 4.69 8.96 1.36
C ASN A 205 5.52 8.57 0.13
N PHE A 206 5.00 7.63 -0.67
CA PHE A 206 5.64 7.16 -1.90
C PHE A 206 5.05 7.79 -3.17
N ARG A 207 4.23 8.84 -3.09
CA ARG A 207 3.72 9.55 -4.27
C ARG A 207 4.81 10.10 -5.20
N GLY A 208 5.98 10.44 -4.65
CA GLY A 208 7.00 11.25 -5.35
C GLY A 208 6.84 12.76 -5.09
N TRP A 209 7.93 13.52 -5.25
CA TRP A 209 8.01 15.00 -5.21
C TRP A 209 7.36 15.74 -4.01
N GLY A 210 7.23 15.09 -2.85
CA GLY A 210 6.65 15.64 -1.63
C GLY A 210 7.47 15.35 -0.37
N SER A 211 6.99 15.79 0.81
CA SER A 211 7.61 15.41 2.09
C SER A 211 7.54 13.89 2.25
N LEU A 212 8.71 13.28 2.46
CA LEU A 212 8.83 11.83 2.71
C LEU A 212 8.10 11.41 3.97
N LEU A 213 8.14 12.24 5.01
CA LEU A 213 7.59 11.88 6.32
C LEU A 213 6.28 12.61 6.55
N ASN A 214 5.25 11.85 6.95
CA ASN A 214 3.96 12.37 7.39
C ASN A 214 3.66 11.88 8.82
N GLN A 215 3.14 12.79 9.64
CA GLN A 215 2.95 12.64 11.08
C GLN A 215 1.48 12.83 11.50
N MET A 216 0.52 12.52 10.63
CA MET A 216 -0.89 12.71 10.96
C MET A 216 -1.25 11.98 12.28
N ARG A 217 -1.81 12.73 13.24
CA ARG A 217 -2.03 12.31 14.64
C ARG A 217 -2.97 11.11 14.85
N ARG A 218 -3.55 10.58 13.77
CA ARG A 218 -4.49 9.44 13.74
C ARG A 218 -4.27 8.57 12.50
N THR A 219 -3.02 8.40 12.08
CA THR A 219 -2.77 7.82 10.76
C THR A 219 -2.66 6.31 10.80
N SER A 220 -3.26 5.72 9.79
CA SER A 220 -2.93 4.42 9.24
C SER A 220 -2.19 4.64 7.92
N GLY A 221 -1.66 3.58 7.34
CA GLY A 221 -1.04 3.55 6.02
C GLY A 221 -1.13 2.13 5.50
N MET A 222 -0.84 1.96 4.21
CA MET A 222 -0.66 0.62 3.65
C MET A 222 0.55 -0.04 4.32
N LEU A 223 0.55 -1.38 4.35
CA LEU A 223 1.61 -2.14 5.01
C LEU A 223 2.50 -2.80 3.95
N ARG A 224 3.78 -2.47 3.95
CA ARG A 224 4.82 -3.23 3.25
C ARG A 224 5.71 -3.84 4.31
N LEU A 225 5.88 -5.16 4.27
CA LEU A 225 6.57 -5.89 5.33
C LEU A 225 8.02 -6.10 4.96
N VAL A 226 8.84 -6.26 5.99
CA VAL A 226 10.27 -6.56 5.85
C VAL A 226 10.68 -7.61 6.87
N ARG A 227 11.73 -8.36 6.55
CA ARG A 227 12.41 -9.30 7.44
C ARG A 227 13.88 -9.39 7.04
N ASP A 228 14.68 -10.10 7.82
CA ASP A 228 16.03 -10.45 7.39
C ASP A 228 15.96 -11.52 6.29
N ILE A 229 16.87 -11.46 5.31
CA ILE A 229 17.01 -12.54 4.32
C ILE A 229 17.35 -13.83 5.07
N PRO A 230 16.57 -14.91 4.92
CA PRO A 230 16.90 -16.21 5.53
C PRO A 230 18.29 -16.66 5.09
N GLN A 231 19.16 -17.00 6.03
CA GLN A 231 20.46 -17.62 5.72
C GLN A 231 20.25 -19.13 5.57
N GLU A 232 20.85 -19.72 4.53
CA GLU A 232 20.90 -21.17 4.34
C GLU A 232 21.71 -21.89 5.43
#